data_AF-A0A1E7HNH5-F1
#
_entry.id   AF-A0A1E7HNH5-F1
#
_cell.length_a   1.000
_cell.length_b   1.000
_cell.length_c   1.000
_cell.angle_alpha   90.00
_cell.angle_beta   90.00
_cell.angle_gamma   90.00
#
_symmetry.space_group_name_H-M   'P 1'
#
loop_
_entity.id
_entity.type
_entity.pdbx_description
1 polymer ?
#
loop_
_entity_poly.entity_id
_entity_poly.type
_entity_poly.pdbx_seq_one_letter_code
_entity_poly.pdbx_strand_id
1 'polypeptide(L)'
;MTILITDSVLKRLVNFNNVIQRQCKMAAKRQWLCMTLDNMQAYQQAQEQAKTHTALAGYGLYLYKVQKGLGGKRPIYGEPLLHNALLSKLKELRIPVYQVEP
;
A
#
# COMPACT_ATOMS: atom_id res chain seq x y z
N MET A 1 13.57 -13.91 4.89
CA MET A 1 13.46 -13.49 3.48
C MET A 1 13.18 -12.00 3.43
N THR A 2 14.01 -11.25 2.71
CA THR A 2 13.89 -9.78 2.65
C THR A 2 13.41 -9.40 1.25
N ILE A 3 12.29 -8.67 1.15
CA ILE A 3 11.78 -8.17 -0.14
C ILE A 3 12.68 -7.03 -0.59
N LEU A 4 13.35 -7.16 -1.72
CA LEU A 4 14.11 -6.07 -2.32
C LEU A 4 13.12 -5.01 -2.88
N ILE A 5 13.16 -3.80 -2.33
CA ILE A 5 12.41 -2.67 -2.85
C ILE A 5 13.38 -1.84 -3.70
N THR A 6 13.30 -1.96 -5.02
CA THR A 6 14.03 -1.04 -5.90
C THR A 6 13.30 0.30 -6.03
N ASP A 7 13.98 1.33 -6.54
CA ASP A 7 13.38 2.65 -6.81
C ASP A 7 12.13 2.54 -7.70
N SER A 8 12.18 1.62 -8.67
CA SER A 8 11.06 1.36 -9.57
C SER A 8 9.85 0.75 -8.85
N VAL A 9 10.08 -0.17 -7.91
CA VAL A 9 9.04 -0.81 -7.08
C VAL A 9 8.40 0.24 -6.17
N LEU A 10 9.22 1.05 -5.51
CA LEU A 10 8.73 2.12 -4.64
C LEU A 10 7.88 3.14 -5.43
N LYS A 11 8.36 3.58 -6.60
CA LYS A 11 7.62 4.52 -7.46
C LYS A 11 6.27 3.94 -7.89
N ARG A 12 6.21 2.64 -8.23
CA ARG A 12 4.95 1.96 -8.57
C ARG A 12 4.00 1.87 -7.37
N LEU A 13 4.50 1.53 -6.17
CA LEU A 13 3.70 1.48 -4.96
C LEU A 13 3.09 2.85 -4.61
N VAL A 14 3.90 3.91 -4.69
CA VAL A 14 3.44 5.29 -4.45
C VAL A 14 2.42 5.73 -5.50
N ASN A 15 2.68 5.47 -6.78
CA ASN A 15 1.73 5.78 -7.85
C ASN A 15 0.41 5.05 -7.68
N PHE A 16 0.45 3.77 -7.33
CA PHE A 16 -0.75 2.98 -7.09
C PHE A 16 -1.54 3.53 -5.89
N ASN A 17 -0.86 3.87 -4.79
CA ASN A 17 -1.49 4.52 -3.64
C ASN A 17 -2.17 5.84 -4.04
N ASN A 18 -1.54 6.67 -4.87
CA ASN A 18 -2.13 7.92 -5.36
C ASN A 18 -3.41 7.70 -6.17
N VAL A 19 -3.46 6.65 -7.00
CA VAL A 19 -4.67 6.28 -7.76
C VAL A 19 -5.80 5.88 -6.82
N ILE A 20 -5.53 5.01 -5.84
CA ILE A 20 -6.53 4.57 -4.86
C ILE A 20 -7.04 5.75 -4.01
N GLN A 21 -6.13 6.62 -3.56
CA GLN A 21 -6.49 7.84 -2.82
C GLN A 21 -7.38 8.76 -3.65
N ARG A 22 -7.12 8.88 -4.95
CA ARG A 22 -7.98 9.65 -5.87
C ARG A 22 -9.36 9.02 -6.00
N GLN A 23 -9.45 7.70 -6.13
CA GLN A 23 -10.73 6.98 -6.19
C GLN A 23 -11.55 7.18 -4.90
N CYS A 24 -10.90 7.08 -3.74
CA CYS A 24 -11.53 7.34 -2.44
C CYS A 24 -12.08 8.77 -2.35
N LYS A 25 -11.31 9.79 -2.78
CA LYS A 25 -11.80 11.18 -2.85
C LYS A 25 -13.01 11.34 -3.78
N MET A 26 -13.03 10.64 -4.92
CA MET A 26 -14.17 10.67 -5.83
C MET A 26 -15.41 9.99 -5.24
N ALA A 27 -15.23 8.87 -4.54
CA ALA A 27 -16.31 8.19 -3.83
C ALA A 27 -16.87 9.07 -2.70
N ALA A 28 -16.01 9.75 -1.94
CA ALA A 28 -16.42 10.71 -0.91
C ALA A 28 -17.28 11.84 -1.51
N LYS A 29 -16.83 12.41 -2.64
CA LYS A 29 -17.58 13.47 -3.34
C LYS A 29 -18.93 12.95 -3.83
N ARG A 30 -19.00 11.72 -4.36
CA ARG A 30 -20.25 11.11 -4.81
C ARG A 30 -21.22 10.88 -3.66
N GLN A 31 -20.75 10.36 -2.53
CA GLN A 31 -21.58 10.19 -1.33
C GLN A 31 -22.15 11.54 -0.86
N TRP A 32 -21.31 12.59 -0.84
CA TRP A 32 -21.74 13.92 -0.39
C TRP A 32 -22.81 14.53 -1.33
N LEU A 33 -22.69 14.30 -2.63
CA LEU A 33 -23.68 14.76 -3.62
C LEU A 33 -24.97 13.93 -3.61
N CYS A 34 -24.85 12.61 -3.40
CA CYS A 34 -25.96 11.67 -3.43
C CYS A 34 -25.82 10.67 -2.28
N MET A 35 -26.45 10.96 -1.14
CA MET A 35 -26.44 10.11 0.05
C MET A 35 -27.39 8.91 -0.06
N THR A 36 -27.11 8.00 -1.01
CA THR A 36 -27.77 6.70 -1.07
C THR A 36 -26.96 5.65 -0.31
N LEU A 37 -27.63 4.60 0.16
CA LEU A 37 -27.00 3.51 0.93
C LEU A 37 -25.89 2.83 0.11
N ASP A 38 -26.10 2.65 -1.20
CA ASP A 38 -25.10 2.12 -2.12
C ASP A 38 -23.85 3.02 -2.21
N ASN A 39 -24.02 4.34 -2.27
CA ASN A 39 -22.90 5.29 -2.31
C ASN A 39 -22.14 5.34 -0.99
N MET A 40 -22.83 5.19 0.14
CA MET A 40 -22.19 5.09 1.45
C MET A 40 -21.35 3.81 1.56
N GLN A 41 -21.89 2.67 1.11
CA GLN A 41 -21.16 1.40 1.08
C GLN A 41 -19.95 1.46 0.14
N ALA A 42 -20.12 2.03 -1.07
CA ALA A 42 -19.03 2.20 -2.01
C ALA A 42 -17.91 3.10 -1.46
N TYR A 43 -18.26 4.18 -0.74
CA TYR A 43 -17.27 5.02 -0.07
C TYR A 43 -16.56 4.28 1.06
N GLN A 44 -17.28 3.53 1.90
CA GLN A 44 -16.68 2.76 2.98
C GLN A 44 -15.66 1.75 2.44
N GLN A 45 -16.00 1.00 1.38
CA GLN A 45 -15.08 0.08 0.72
C GLN A 45 -13.85 0.81 0.15
N ALA A 46 -14.05 1.94 -0.52
CA ALA A 46 -12.95 2.75 -1.05
C ALA A 46 -12.03 3.28 0.07
N GLN A 47 -12.60 3.59 1.24
CA GLN A 47 -11.86 4.05 2.41
C GLN A 47 -11.02 2.92 3.04
N GLU A 48 -11.57 1.72 3.18
CA GLU A 48 -10.85 0.54 3.66
C GLU A 48 -9.69 0.15 2.73
N GLN A 49 -9.94 0.17 1.42
CA GLN A 49 -8.91 -0.03 0.41
C GLN A 49 -7.81 1.02 0.52
N ALA A 50 -8.17 2.30 0.62
CA ALA A 50 -7.20 3.39 0.76
C ALA A 50 -6.34 3.26 2.03
N LYS A 51 -6.92 2.88 3.17
CA LYS A 51 -6.18 2.62 4.42
C LYS A 51 -5.17 1.49 4.22
N THR A 52 -5.60 0.39 3.63
CA THR A 52 -4.75 -0.79 3.37
C THR A 52 -3.58 -0.44 2.45
N HIS A 53 -3.87 0.26 1.33
CA HIS A 53 -2.84 0.67 0.38
C HIS A 53 -1.85 1.69 0.95
N THR A 54 -2.32 2.58 1.82
CA THR A 54 -1.45 3.54 2.51
C THR A 54 -0.50 2.84 3.48
N ALA A 55 -0.98 1.85 4.24
CA ALA A 55 -0.15 1.04 5.14
C ALA A 55 0.93 0.27 4.36
N LEU A 56 0.57 -0.33 3.21
CA LEU A 56 1.51 -1.06 2.36
C LEU A 56 2.56 -0.14 1.72
N ALA A 57 2.16 1.02 1.22
CA ALA A 57 3.11 2.01 0.68
C ALA A 57 4.07 2.51 1.77
N GLY A 58 3.57 2.74 3.00
CA GLY A 58 4.38 3.09 4.16
C GLY A 58 5.38 2.00 4.53
N TYR A 59 4.94 0.74 4.55
CA TYR A 59 5.83 -0.40 4.82
C TYR A 59 6.89 -0.59 3.71
N GLY A 60 6.51 -0.44 2.44
CA GLY A 60 7.46 -0.48 1.32
C GLY A 60 8.52 0.64 1.41
N LEU A 61 8.12 1.85 1.81
CA LEU A 61 9.04 2.97 2.03
C LEU A 61 9.97 2.73 3.24
N TYR A 62 9.45 2.10 4.30
CA TYR A 62 10.27 1.68 5.44
C TYR A 62 11.34 0.67 5.02
N LEU A 63 10.95 -0.40 4.30
CA LEU A 63 11.89 -1.40 3.78
C LEU A 63 12.96 -0.77 2.88
N TYR A 64 12.56 0.15 1.99
CA TYR A 64 13.50 0.89 1.13
C TYR A 64 14.53 1.68 1.93
N LYS A 65 14.10 2.39 2.99
CA LYS A 65 15.00 3.16 3.86
C LYS A 65 15.99 2.27 4.60
N VAL A 66 15.52 1.13 5.13
CA VAL A 66 16.37 0.14 5.80
C VAL A 66 17.41 -0.43 4.83
N GLN A 67 17.02 -0.75 3.59
CA GLN A 67 17.93 -1.28 2.57
C GLN A 67 19.01 -0.30 2.13
N LYS A 68 18.69 1.00 2.09
CA LYS A 68 19.65 2.05 1.70
C LYS A 68 20.48 2.59 2.88
N GLY A 69 20.32 2.04 4.08
CA GLY A 69 20.97 2.55 5.29
C GLY A 69 20.49 3.94 5.72
N LEU A 70 19.37 4.43 5.17
CA LEU A 70 18.77 5.73 5.47
C LEU A 70 17.90 5.71 6.74
N GLY A 71 17.71 4.54 7.35
CA GLY A 71 16.99 4.37 8.60
C GLY A 71 17.29 3.03 9.26
N GLY A 72 17.33 3.02 10.59
CA GLY A 72 17.54 1.80 11.37
C GLY A 72 16.31 0.88 11.37
N LYS A 73 16.54 -0.43 11.48
CA LYS A 73 15.48 -1.43 11.64
C LYS A 73 14.75 -1.17 12.96
N ARG A 74 13.44 -0.94 12.88
CA ARG A 74 12.54 -0.78 14.03
C ARG A 74 11.62 -2.00 14.13
N PRO A 75 11.37 -2.52 15.34
CA PRO A 75 10.37 -3.57 15.51
C PRO A 75 8.99 -2.99 15.19
N ILE A 76 8.33 -3.51 14.17
CA ILE A 76 6.96 -3.13 13.80
C ILE A 76 6.04 -4.25 14.28
N TYR A 77 5.06 -3.93 15.13
CA TYR A 77 4.04 -4.90 15.54
C TYR A 77 3.21 -5.31 14.32
N GLY A 78 3.07 -6.62 14.08
CA GLY A 78 2.38 -7.13 12.89
C GLY A 78 3.19 -7.09 11.59
N GLU A 79 4.52 -6.88 11.67
CA GLU A 79 5.43 -6.94 10.52
C GLU A 79 5.21 -8.16 9.59
N PRO A 80 5.02 -9.41 10.07
CA PRO A 80 4.79 -10.55 9.17
C PRO A 80 3.49 -10.44 8.36
N LEU A 81 2.42 -9.85 8.92
CA LEU A 81 1.16 -9.64 8.20
C LEU A 81 1.32 -8.58 7.11
N LEU A 82 1.97 -7.46 7.43
CA LEU A 82 2.27 -6.40 6.46
C LEU A 82 3.20 -6.89 5.36
N HIS A 83 4.19 -7.71 5.71
CA HIS A 83 5.10 -8.33 4.77
C HIS A 83 4.39 -9.25 3.79
N ASN A 84 3.53 -10.15 4.28
CA ASN A 84 2.75 -11.06 3.45
C ASN A 84 1.73 -10.31 2.58
N ALA A 85 1.08 -9.29 3.12
CA ALA A 85 0.16 -8.44 2.37
C ALA A 85 0.87 -7.65 1.26
N LEU A 86 2.09 -7.14 1.53
CA LEU A 86 2.92 -6.49 0.52
C LEU A 86 3.33 -7.48 -0.57
N LEU A 87 3.76 -8.69 -0.21
CA LEU A 87 4.09 -9.76 -1.17
C LEU A 87 2.90 -10.09 -2.06
N SER A 88 1.72 -10.29 -1.49
CA SER A 88 0.50 -10.56 -2.25
C SER A 88 0.21 -9.43 -3.24
N LYS A 89 0.28 -8.17 -2.79
CA LYS A 89 0.05 -7.01 -3.67
C LYS A 89 1.08 -6.85 -4.76
N LEU A 90 2.36 -7.11 -4.48
CA LEU A 90 3.39 -7.09 -5.52
C LEU A 90 3.15 -8.18 -6.57
N LYS A 91 2.71 -9.38 -6.16
CA LYS A 91 2.30 -10.45 -7.08
C LYS A 91 1.07 -10.06 -7.91
N GLU A 92 0.02 -9.51 -7.29
CA GLU A 92 -1.18 -9.03 -7.98
C GLU A 92 -0.85 -7.95 -9.03
N LEU A 93 0.03 -7.01 -8.67
CA LEU A 93 0.47 -5.92 -9.55
C LEU A 93 1.52 -6.37 -10.59
N ARG A 94 1.86 -7.66 -10.64
CA ARG A 94 2.92 -8.25 -11.49
C ARG A 94 4.25 -7.48 -11.38
N ILE A 95 4.56 -7.01 -10.17
CA ILE A 95 5.83 -6.36 -9.88
C ILE A 95 6.83 -7.46 -9.50
N PRO A 96 8.01 -7.54 -10.15
CA PRO A 96 8.99 -8.57 -9.82
C PRO A 96 9.46 -8.39 -8.37
N VAL A 97 9.29 -9.45 -7.59
CA VAL A 97 9.76 -9.53 -6.20
C VAL A 97 11.08 -10.26 -6.21
N TYR A 98 12.16 -9.55 -5.86
CA TYR A 98 13.43 -10.21 -5.58
C TYR A 98 13.46 -10.52 -4.08
N GLN A 99 13.41 -11.80 -3.73
CA GLN A 99 13.62 -12.25 -2.37
C GLN A 99 15.12 -12.46 -2.20
N VAL A 100 15.72 -11.73 -1.27
CA VAL A 100 17.12 -11.93 -0.89
C VAL A 100 17.12 -12.91 0.29
N GLU A 101 17.75 -14.07 0.09
CA GLU A 101 18.07 -15.00 1.17
C GLU A 101 19.22 -14.44 2.03
N PRO A 102 19.25 -14.75 3.34
CA PRO A 102 20.29 -14.26 4.25
C PRO A 102 21.69 -14.76 3.89
#